data_AF-A0A1F9E7M9-F1
#
_entry.id   AF-A0A1F9E7M9-F1
#
_cell.length_a   1.000
_cell.length_b   1.000
_cell.length_c   1.000
_cell.angle_alpha   90.00
_cell.angle_beta   90.00
_cell.angle_gamma   90.00
#
_symmetry.space_group_name_H-M   'P 1'
#
loop_
_entity.id
_entity.type
_entity.pdbx_description
1 polymer ?
#
loop_
_entity_poly.entity_id
_entity_poly.type
_entity_poly.pdbx_seq_one_letter_code
_entity_poly.pdbx_strand_id
1 'polypeptide(L)'
;MAFKVSTLKIRQQLGDILNRVFLRHDEFIVERKGRSLAALVPVEKIQQMQIAARLHLLQVLEKSKSSEPSQEKADELANEAKHESRKKS
;
A
#
# COMPACT_ATOMS: atom_id res chain seq x y z
N MET A 1 8.22 15.66 8.15
CA MET A 1 6.83 15.96 8.57
C MET A 1 6.26 16.95 7.56
N ALA A 2 5.06 16.71 7.00
CA ALA A 2 4.57 17.49 5.87
C ALA A 2 3.93 18.82 6.30
N PHE A 3 4.28 19.90 5.62
CA PHE A 3 3.72 21.23 5.82
C PHE A 3 2.34 21.34 5.18
N LYS A 4 1.43 22.11 5.79
CA LYS A 4 0.13 22.41 5.20
C LYS A 4 0.20 23.69 4.38
N VAL A 5 -0.39 23.69 3.18
CA VAL A 5 -0.41 24.85 2.31
C VAL A 5 -1.76 24.98 1.60
N SER A 6 -2.29 26.20 1.51
CA SER A 6 -3.55 26.42 0.79
C SER A 6 -3.34 26.42 -0.72
N THR A 7 -4.39 26.11 -1.48
CA THR A 7 -4.37 26.22 -2.94
C THR A 7 -4.02 27.64 -3.43
N LEU A 8 -4.41 28.68 -2.69
CA LEU A 8 -4.09 30.07 -3.01
C LEU A 8 -2.59 30.34 -2.90
N LYS A 9 -1.96 29.84 -1.83
CA LYS A 9 -0.52 30.01 -1.59
C LYS A 9 0.31 29.24 -2.60
N ILE A 10 -0.12 28.03 -3.00
CA ILE A 10 0.47 27.30 -4.12
C ILE A 10 0.45 28.14 -5.39
N ARG A 11 -0.69 28.72 -5.77
CA ARG A 11 -0.80 29.55 -6.98
C ARG A 11 0.15 30.76 -6.94
N GLN A 12 0.33 31.37 -5.77
CA GLN A 12 1.15 32.58 -5.62
C GLN A 12 2.65 32.28 -5.56
N GLN A 13 3.06 31.13 -5.03
CA GLN A 13 4.45 30.83 -4.68
C GLN A 13 4.91 29.45 -5.17
N LEU A 14 4.39 28.99 -6.31
CA LEU A 14 4.66 27.63 -6.80
C LEU A 14 6.16 27.38 -6.97
N GLY A 15 6.91 28.32 -7.55
CA GLY A 15 8.36 28.19 -7.77
C GLY A 15 9.14 27.96 -6.47
N ASP A 16 8.90 28.79 -5.46
CA ASP A 16 9.56 28.65 -4.15
C ASP A 16 9.21 27.32 -3.47
N ILE A 17 7.94 26.89 -3.57
CA ILE A 17 7.49 25.62 -3.00
C ILE A 17 8.18 24.45 -3.72
N LEU A 18 8.24 24.46 -5.04
CA LEU A 18 8.96 23.44 -5.82
C LEU A 18 10.46 23.41 -5.48
N ASN A 19 11.10 24.57 -5.33
CA ASN A 19 12.49 24.66 -4.89
C ASN A 19 12.70 24.03 -3.52
N ARG A 20 11.78 24.24 -2.58
CA ARG A 20 11.86 23.61 -1.25
C ARG A 20 11.68 22.10 -1.31
N VAL A 21 10.74 21.60 -2.13
CA VAL A 21 10.58 20.16 -2.34
C VAL A 21 11.85 19.55 -2.93
N PHE A 22 12.40 20.17 -3.98
CA PHE A 22 13.58 19.65 -4.66
C PHE A 22 14.85 19.75 -3.81
N LEU A 23 15.17 20.94 -3.30
CA LEU A 23 16.45 21.22 -2.64
C LEU A 23 16.47 20.84 -1.16
N ARG A 24 15.31 20.91 -0.47
CA ARG A 24 15.23 20.69 0.98
C ARG A 24 14.47 19.42 1.35
N HIS A 25 13.94 18.71 0.36
CA HIS A 25 13.09 17.53 0.55
C HIS A 25 11.89 17.82 1.47
N ASP A 26 11.40 19.07 1.44
CA ASP A 26 10.18 19.44 2.14
C ASP A 26 8.99 18.74 1.46
N GLU A 27 7.99 18.36 2.25
CA GLU A 27 6.75 17.77 1.78
C GLU A 27 5.59 18.69 2.13
N PHE A 28 4.62 18.84 1.23
CA PHE A 28 3.48 19.71 1.42
C PHE A 28 2.17 18.97 1.20
N ILE A 29 1.22 19.13 2.11
CA ILE A 29 -0.18 18.78 1.92
C ILE A 29 -0.93 20.04 1.46
N VAL A 30 -1.50 19.98 0.27
CA VAL A 30 -2.32 21.05 -0.30
C VAL A 30 -3.74 20.93 0.25
N GLU A 31 -4.22 21.98 0.90
CA GLU A 31 -5.55 22.03 1.52
C GLU A 31 -6.45 23.08 0.86
N ARG A 32 -7.76 22.80 0.86
CA ARG A 32 -8.81 23.77 0.50
C ARG A 32 -10.02 23.57 1.40
N LYS A 33 -10.50 24.65 2.02
CA LYS A 33 -11.64 24.61 2.96
C LYS A 33 -11.47 23.52 4.05
N GLY A 34 -10.25 23.41 4.60
CA GLY A 34 -9.92 22.45 5.65
C GLY A 34 -9.79 20.98 5.21
N ARG A 35 -9.88 20.67 3.91
CA ARG A 35 -9.70 19.32 3.39
C ARG A 35 -8.39 19.20 2.61
N SER A 36 -7.64 18.13 2.85
CA SER A 36 -6.48 17.74 2.05
C SER A 36 -6.93 17.34 0.64
N LEU A 37 -6.34 17.96 -0.38
CA LEU A 37 -6.65 17.70 -1.79
C LEU A 37 -5.54 16.96 -2.52
N ALA A 38 -4.28 17.32 -2.23
CA ALA A 38 -3.12 16.78 -2.91
C ALA A 38 -1.90 16.85 -2.00
N ALA A 39 -0.81 16.21 -2.41
CA ALA A 39 0.49 16.37 -1.79
C ALA A 39 1.54 16.70 -2.84
N LEU A 40 2.48 17.58 -2.50
CA LEU A 40 3.72 17.77 -3.23
C LEU A 40 4.83 17.10 -2.41
N VAL A 41 5.49 16.13 -3.03
CA VAL A 41 6.57 15.35 -2.42
C VAL A 41 7.70 15.20 -3.44
N PRO A 42 8.94 14.92 -2.99
CA PRO A 42 10.02 14.55 -3.90
C PRO A 42 9.65 13.33 -4.75
N VAL A 43 10.11 13.29 -6.00
CA VAL A 43 9.75 12.22 -6.96
C VAL A 43 10.27 10.86 -6.47
N GLU A 44 11.44 10.86 -5.83
CA GLU A 44 12.08 9.68 -5.25
C GLU A 44 11.17 9.01 -4.22
N LYS A 45 10.39 9.80 -3.48
CA LYS A 45 9.44 9.28 -2.50
C LYS A 45 8.29 8.51 -3.17
N ILE A 46 7.80 9.01 -4.32
CA ILE A 46 6.77 8.30 -5.10
C ILE A 46 7.33 6.96 -5.60
N GLN A 47 8.57 6.97 -6.11
CA GLN A 47 9.23 5.75 -6.56
C GLN A 47 9.43 4.74 -5.42
N GLN A 48 9.87 5.19 -4.25
CA GLN A 48 10.01 4.35 -3.05
C GLN A 48 8.67 3.75 -2.62
N MET A 49 7.59 4.53 -2.64
CA MET A 49 6.25 4.04 -2.33
C MET A 49 5.78 2.96 -3.33
N GLN A 50 6.06 3.14 -4.62
CA GLN A 50 5.72 2.14 -5.64
C GLN A 50 6.50 0.83 -5.44
N ILE A 51 7.80 0.92 -5.15
CA ILE A 51 8.63 -0.25 -4.85
C ILE A 51 8.11 -0.96 -3.60
N ALA A 52 7.87 -0.23 -2.51
CA ALA A 52 7.35 -0.78 -1.27
C ALA A 52 5.99 -1.46 -1.45
N ALA A 53 5.07 -0.84 -2.20
CA ALA A 53 3.78 -1.42 -2.51
C ALA A 53 3.92 -2.73 -3.31
N ARG A 54 4.82 -2.77 -4.30
CA ARG A 54 5.11 -3.97 -5.07
C ARG A 54 5.66 -5.11 -4.21
N LEU A 55 6.65 -4.81 -3.37
CA LEU A 55 7.25 -5.80 -2.46
C LEU A 55 6.22 -6.33 -1.46
N HIS A 56 5.41 -5.45 -0.88
CA HIS A 56 4.33 -5.83 0.02
C HIS A 56 3.32 -6.76 -0.65
N LEU A 57 2.92 -6.45 -1.90
CA LEU A 57 2.00 -7.30 -2.65
C LEU A 57 2.58 -8.70 -2.88
N LEU A 58 3.87 -8.82 -3.25
CA LEU A 58 4.53 -10.10 -3.42
C LEU A 58 4.52 -10.92 -2.13
N GLN A 59 4.83 -10.29 -0.99
CA GLN A 59 4.81 -10.96 0.31
C GLN A 59 3.42 -11.47 0.70
N VAL A 60 2.36 -10.72 0.39
CA VAL A 60 0.98 -11.16 0.62
C VAL A 60 0.64 -12.40 -0.22
N LEU A 61 1.06 -12.42 -1.49
CA LEU A 61 0.81 -13.54 -2.40
C LEU A 61 1.61 -14.80 -2.03
N GLU A 62 2.84 -14.66 -1.54
CA GLU A 62 3.63 -15.79 -1.03
C GLU A 62 3.00 -16.40 0.22
N LYS A 63 2.49 -15.56 1.12
CA LYS A 63 1.76 -16.02 2.31
C LYS A 63 0.46 -16.73 1.96
N SER A 64 -0.28 -16.25 0.95
CA SER A 64 -1.52 -16.92 0.53
C SER A 64 -1.27 -18.27 -0.15
N LYS A 65 -0.20 -18.40 -0.97
CA LYS A 65 0.21 -19.68 -1.57
C LYS A 65 0.70 -20.70 -0.55
N SER A 66 1.43 -20.26 0.47
CA SER A 66 1.88 -21.14 1.55
C SER A 66 0.76 -21.57 2.50
N SER A 67 -0.41 -20.94 2.42
CA SER A 67 -1.64 -21.34 3.12
C SER A 67 -2.63 -22.17 2.29
N GLU A 68 -2.34 -22.47 1.01
CA GLU A 68 -3.04 -23.54 0.31
C GLU A 68 -2.70 -24.88 0.99
N PRO A 69 -3.68 -25.71 1.38
CA PRO A 69 -3.36 -27.00 1.95
C PRO A 69 -2.51 -27.78 0.94
N SER A 70 -1.33 -28.24 1.38
CA SER A 70 -0.56 -29.26 0.64
C SER A 70 -1.51 -30.35 0.17
N GLN A 71 -1.29 -30.91 -1.03
CA GLN A 71 -2.06 -32.05 -1.54
C GLN A 71 -2.22 -33.15 -0.49
N GLU A 72 -1.20 -33.38 0.34
CA GLU A 72 -1.26 -34.33 1.46
C GLU A 72 -2.31 -33.97 2.52
N LYS A 73 -2.43 -32.70 2.91
CA LYS A 73 -3.46 -32.23 3.85
C LYS A 73 -4.85 -32.24 3.23
N ALA A 74 -4.96 -31.95 1.93
CA ALA A 74 -6.22 -32.06 1.20
C ALA A 74 -6.68 -33.52 1.09
N ASP A 75 -5.74 -34.44 0.86
CA ASP A 75 -5.99 -35.89 0.77
C ASP A 75 -6.32 -36.49 2.15
N GLU A 76 -5.68 -36.03 3.23
CA GLU A 76 -6.04 -36.41 4.60
C GLU A 76 -7.47 -35.95 4.95
N LEU A 77 -7.82 -34.69 4.67
CA LEU A 77 -9.18 -34.18 4.89
C LEU A 77 -10.22 -34.94 4.06
N ALA A 78 -9.90 -35.26 2.81
CA ALA A 78 -10.78 -36.02 1.93
C ALA A 78 -10.97 -37.47 2.39
N ASN A 79 -9.92 -38.09 2.93
CA ASN A 79 -10.01 -39.43 3.51
C ASN A 79 -10.82 -39.44 4.81
N GLU A 80 -10.61 -38.47 5.70
CA GLU A 80 -11.37 -38.34 6.95
C GLU A 80 -12.87 -38.20 6.67
N ALA A 81 -13.25 -37.37 5.68
CA ALA A 81 -14.64 -37.22 5.24
C ALA A 81 -15.26 -38.52 4.66
N LYS A 82 -14.47 -39.34 3.95
CA LYS A 82 -14.92 -40.64 3.43
C LYS A 82 -15.10 -41.68 4.55
N HIS A 83 -14.29 -41.62 5.61
CA HIS A 83 -14.39 -42.53 6.74
C HIS A 83 -15.62 -42.25 7.61
N GLU A 84 -15.96 -40.97 7.83
CA GLU A 84 -17.18 -40.56 8.54
C GLU A 84 -18.47 -41.02 7.84
N SER A 85 -18.50 -41.00 6.51
CA SER A 85 -19.65 -41.43 5.72
C SER A 85 -19.79 -42.96 5.64
N ARG A 86 -18.70 -43.72 5.82
CA ARG A 86 -18.72 -45.19 5.91
C ARG A 86 -19.21 -45.72 7.25
N LYS A 87 -19.14 -44.94 8.33
CA LYS A 87 -19.57 -45.32 9.68
C LYS A 87 -21.09 -45.15 9.90
N LYS A 88 -21.79 -44.53 8.95
CA LYS A 88 -23.23 -44.21 8.99
C LYS A 88 -24.10 -45.07 8.06
N SER A 89 -23.53 -46.09 7.42
CA SER A 89 -24.25 -47.06 6.59
C SER A 89 -24.28 -48.45 7.22
#